data_AF-B9T9G2-F1
#
_entry.id   AF-B9T9G2-F1
#
_cell.length_a   1.000
_cell.length_b   1.000
_cell.length_c   1.000
_cell.angle_alpha   90.00
_cell.angle_beta   90.00
_cell.angle_gamma   90.00
#
_symmetry.space_group_name_H-M   'P 1'
#
loop_
_entity.id
_entity.type
_entity.pdbx_description
1 polymer ?
#
loop_
_entity_poly.entity_id
_entity_poly.type
_entity_poly.pdbx_seq_one_letter_code
_entity_poly.pdbx_strand_id
1 'polypeptide(L)'
;MSNAYLDVRIAFAIAKIASILDPNDDSFAVPMADAEALGQRDAATASDGSLPVPIYFADEPNLAESWKRGIAIQEAEEETSGMCSFCFKGHEFWQCPHLEH
;
A
#
# COMPACT_ATOMS: atom_id res chain seq x y z
N MET A 1 -13.34 16.88 9.72
CA MET A 1 -12.75 15.57 9.39
C MET A 1 -11.27 15.67 9.69
N SER A 2 -10.71 14.78 10.51
CA SER A 2 -9.27 14.74 10.77
C SER A 2 -8.53 14.34 9.49
N ASN A 3 -7.29 14.78 9.35
CA ASN A 3 -6.45 14.42 8.22
C ASN A 3 -5.91 13.00 8.47
N ALA A 4 -6.31 12.02 7.66
CA ALA A 4 -5.97 10.62 7.86
C ALA A 4 -4.44 10.36 7.94
N TYR A 5 -3.63 11.11 7.18
CA TYR A 5 -2.16 10.99 7.25
C TYR A 5 -1.61 11.52 8.58
N LEU A 6 -2.20 12.60 9.09
CA LEU A 6 -1.85 13.14 10.41
C LEU A 6 -2.26 12.16 11.52
N ASP A 7 -3.42 11.52 11.41
CA ASP A 7 -3.90 10.54 12.39
C ASP A 7 -2.94 9.33 12.48
N VAL A 8 -2.52 8.80 11.32
CA VAL A 8 -1.51 7.72 11.25
C VAL A 8 -0.18 8.18 11.85
N ARG A 9 0.27 9.41 11.56
CA ARG A 9 1.52 9.95 12.12
C ARG A 9 1.45 10.09 13.64
N ILE A 10 0.31 10.52 14.18
CA ILE A 10 0.07 10.62 15.62
C ILE A 10 0.09 9.23 16.26
N ALA A 11 -0.63 8.26 15.68
CA ALA A 11 -0.67 6.89 16.17
C ALA A 11 0.73 6.25 16.22
N PHE A 12 1.54 6.46 15.16
CA PHE A 12 2.91 6.01 15.13
C PHE A 12 3.79 6.66 16.20
N ALA A 13 3.64 7.97 16.43
CA ALA A 13 4.38 8.66 17.49
C ALA A 13 4.01 8.13 18.89
N ILE A 14 2.73 7.83 19.12
CA ILE A 14 2.26 7.21 20.37
C ILE A 14 2.87 5.81 20.54
N ALA A 15 2.88 4.99 19.49
CA ALA A 15 3.53 3.67 19.50
C ALA A 15 5.03 3.77 19.83
N LYS A 16 5.76 4.74 19.24
CA LYS A 16 7.17 5.02 19.59
C LYS A 16 7.37 5.37 21.06
N ILE A 17 6.46 6.16 21.64
CA ILE A 17 6.55 6.52 23.06
C ILE A 17 6.24 5.32 23.94
N ALA A 18 5.22 4.53 23.58
CA ALA A 18 4.85 3.34 24.33
C ALA A 18 5.97 2.29 24.34
N SER A 19 6.70 2.12 23.24
CA SER A 19 7.82 1.18 23.16
C SER A 19 9.02 1.54 24.04
N ILE A 20 9.12 2.80 24.48
CA ILE A 20 10.10 3.21 25.50
C ILE A 20 9.73 2.64 26.87
N LEU A 21 8.43 2.53 27.15
CA LEU A 21 7.91 2.02 28.42
C LEU A 21 7.85 0.48 28.43
N ASP A 22 7.53 -0.13 27.29
CA ASP A 22 7.53 -1.57 27.08
C ASP A 22 8.21 -1.94 25.74
N PRO A 23 9.46 -2.42 25.77
CA PRO A 23 10.18 -2.82 24.54
C PRO A 23 9.53 -3.97 23.76
N ASN A 24 8.57 -4.70 24.34
CA ASN A 24 7.84 -5.77 23.65
C ASN A 24 6.53 -5.27 23.01
N ASP A 25 6.24 -3.97 23.09
CA ASP A 25 5.05 -3.39 22.49
C ASP A 25 5.18 -3.35 20.96
N ASP A 26 4.30 -4.09 20.27
CA ASP A 26 4.19 -4.17 18.81
C ASP A 26 3.10 -3.24 18.25
N SER A 27 2.72 -2.21 19.00
CA SER A 27 1.74 -1.20 18.57
C SER A 27 2.15 -0.45 17.29
N PHE A 28 3.38 -0.63 16.81
CA PHE A 28 3.85 -0.14 15.51
C PHE A 28 3.17 -0.79 14.31
N ALA A 29 2.70 -2.02 14.44
CA ALA A 29 2.10 -2.76 13.33
C ALA A 29 0.84 -2.05 12.79
N VAL A 30 0.03 -1.47 13.68
CA VAL A 30 -1.22 -0.79 13.33
C VAL A 30 -1.01 0.45 12.44
N PRO A 31 -0.25 1.48 12.86
CA PRO A 31 -0.03 2.66 12.03
C PRO A 31 0.76 2.36 10.74
N MET A 32 1.58 1.31 10.72
CA MET A 32 2.23 0.86 9.47
C MET A 32 1.22 0.24 8.50
N ALA A 33 0.29 -0.60 8.98
CA ALA A 33 -0.79 -1.13 8.18
C ALA A 33 -1.73 -0.03 7.67
N ASP A 34 -2.04 0.97 8.50
CA ASP A 34 -2.85 2.12 8.07
C ASP A 34 -2.12 2.96 7.00
N ALA A 35 -0.81 3.16 7.14
CA ALA A 35 -0.01 3.84 6.11
C ALA A 35 -0.03 3.10 4.77
N GLU A 36 0.05 1.76 4.80
CA GLU A 36 -0.10 0.92 3.61
C GLU A 36 -1.48 1.07 2.96
N ALA A 37 -2.55 1.00 3.75
CA ALA A 37 -3.92 1.17 3.24
C ALA A 37 -4.13 2.55 2.60
N LEU A 38 -3.52 3.60 3.16
CA LEU A 38 -3.50 4.93 2.54
C LEU A 38 -2.77 4.90 1.19
N GLY A 39 -1.64 4.19 1.10
CA GLY A 39 -0.88 4.02 -0.14
C GLY A 39 -1.67 3.32 -1.24
N GLN A 40 -2.34 2.23 -0.92
CA GLN A 40 -3.23 1.50 -1.86
C GLN A 40 -4.32 2.42 -2.39
N ARG A 41 -4.99 3.15 -1.48
CA ARG A 41 -6.08 4.05 -1.85
C ARG A 41 -5.60 5.18 -2.75
N ASP A 42 -4.45 5.78 -2.43
CA ASP A 42 -3.90 6.86 -3.23
C ASP A 42 -3.56 6.37 -4.63
N ALA A 43 -2.90 5.21 -4.75
CA ALA A 43 -2.60 4.55 -6.03
C ALA A 43 -3.86 4.28 -6.85
N ALA A 44 -4.92 3.75 -6.23
CA ALA A 44 -6.19 3.45 -6.91
C ALA A 44 -6.87 4.69 -7.49
N THR A 45 -6.51 5.89 -7.02
CA THR A 45 -7.03 7.17 -7.50
C THR A 45 -6.06 7.94 -8.41
N ALA A 46 -4.82 7.48 -8.53
CA ALA A 46 -3.77 8.15 -9.28
C ALA A 46 -3.90 7.84 -10.77
N SER A 47 -3.97 8.88 -11.60
CA SER A 47 -4.09 8.73 -13.06
C SER A 47 -2.76 8.69 -13.80
N ASP A 48 -1.65 9.11 -13.17
CA ASP A 48 -0.36 9.39 -13.83
C ASP A 48 0.86 8.66 -13.24
N GLY A 49 0.63 7.68 -12.36
CA GLY A 49 1.64 6.68 -11.97
C GLY A 49 2.82 7.19 -11.14
N SER A 50 2.83 8.45 -10.69
CA SER A 50 3.87 8.95 -9.79
C SER A 50 3.28 9.70 -8.61
N LEU A 51 3.16 9.00 -7.47
CA LEU A 51 2.70 9.59 -6.23
C LEU A 51 3.91 9.98 -5.35
N PRO A 52 4.08 11.27 -5.03
CA PRO A 52 5.10 11.67 -4.06
C PRO A 52 4.71 11.22 -2.65
N VAL A 53 5.71 10.85 -1.84
CA VAL A 53 5.48 10.47 -0.44
C VAL A 53 4.80 11.62 0.32
N PRO A 54 3.71 11.36 1.07
CA PRO A 54 3.04 12.37 1.87
C PRO A 54 4.00 13.04 2.86
N ILE A 55 3.90 14.37 3.02
CA ILE A 55 4.80 15.13 3.90
C ILE A 55 4.82 14.62 5.35
N TYR A 56 3.71 14.05 5.83
CA TYR A 56 3.57 13.46 7.16
C TYR A 56 4.40 12.20 7.38
N PHE A 57 4.83 11.55 6.30
CA PHE A 57 5.63 10.32 6.32
C PHE A 57 7.06 10.54 5.80
N ALA A 58 7.36 11.70 5.20
CA ALA A 58 8.61 11.96 4.51
C ALA A 58 9.86 11.82 5.40
N ASP A 59 9.73 12.07 6.71
CA ASP A 59 10.80 11.98 7.70
C ASP A 59 10.84 10.65 8.47
N GLU A 60 9.88 9.75 8.24
CA GLU A 60 9.76 8.48 8.95
C GLU A 60 9.82 7.30 7.97
N PRO A 61 10.98 6.62 7.86
CA PRO A 61 11.18 5.54 6.91
C PRO A 61 10.12 4.44 6.99
N ASN A 62 9.73 4.00 8.19
CA ASN A 62 8.75 2.93 8.36
C ASN A 62 7.38 3.28 7.78
N LEU A 63 6.93 4.54 7.94
CA LEU A 63 5.66 5.00 7.38
C LEU A 63 5.76 5.22 5.88
N ALA A 64 6.87 5.82 5.41
CA ALA A 64 7.11 6.04 3.99
C ALA A 64 7.18 4.71 3.21
N GLU A 65 7.87 3.71 3.74
CA GLU A 65 8.00 2.39 3.12
C GLU A 65 6.68 1.62 3.15
N SER A 66 5.93 1.67 4.26
CA SER A 66 4.62 1.02 4.34
C SER A 66 3.64 1.62 3.33
N TRP A 67 3.60 2.96 3.21
CA TRP A 67 2.77 3.63 2.21
C TRP A 67 3.20 3.27 0.77
N LYS A 68 4.50 3.23 0.46
CA LYS A 68 5.01 2.77 -0.85
C LYS A 68 4.67 1.31 -1.13
N ARG A 69 4.69 0.45 -0.12
CA ARG A 69 4.26 -0.96 -0.24
C ARG A 69 2.80 -1.03 -0.63
N GLY A 70 1.96 -0.16 -0.09
CA GLY A 70 0.56 -0.04 -0.48
C GLY A 70 0.37 0.28 -1.96
N ILE A 71 1.16 1.21 -2.50
CA ILE A 71 1.17 1.52 -3.93
C ILE A 71 1.52 0.28 -4.75
N ALA A 72 2.61 -0.40 -4.40
CA ALA A 72 3.06 -1.59 -5.12
C ALA A 72 2.02 -2.73 -5.09
N ILE A 73 1.27 -2.88 -4.01
CA ILE A 73 0.16 -3.84 -3.92
C ILE A 73 -0.94 -3.48 -4.92
N GLN A 74 -1.37 -2.21 -4.96
CA GLN A 74 -2.39 -1.75 -5.91
C GLN A 74 -1.95 -1.93 -7.37
N GLU A 75 -0.69 -1.62 -7.69
CA GLU A 75 -0.13 -1.82 -9.03
C GLU A 75 -0.18 -3.30 -9.46
N ALA A 76 0.17 -4.21 -8.54
CA ALA A 76 0.09 -5.66 -8.79
C ALA A 76 -1.35 -6.16 -8.95
N GLU A 77 -2.30 -5.59 -8.19
CA GLU A 77 -3.72 -5.88 -8.34
C GLU A 77 -4.25 -5.40 -9.70
N GLU A 78 -3.87 -4.20 -10.15
CA GLU A 78 -4.26 -3.68 -11.45
C GLU A 78 -3.72 -4.52 -12.61
N GLU A 79 -2.45 -4.93 -12.57
CA GLU A 79 -1.83 -5.82 -13.58
C GLU A 79 -2.59 -7.15 -13.72
N THR A 80 -3.11 -7.67 -12.62
CA THR A 80 -3.79 -8.97 -12.59
C THR A 80 -5.31 -8.88 -12.81
N SER A 81 -5.93 -7.74 -12.52
CA SER A 81 -7.39 -7.53 -12.58
C SER A 81 -8.00 -7.68 -13.98
N GLY A 82 -7.23 -7.38 -15.03
CA GLY A 82 -7.65 -7.50 -16.43
C GLY A 82 -7.38 -8.87 -17.06
N MET A 83 -6.68 -9.77 -16.36
CA MET A 83 -6.32 -11.07 -16.89
C MET A 83 -7.48 -12.06 -16.70
N CYS A 84 -7.97 -12.66 -17.79
CA CYS A 84 -8.93 -13.74 -17.67
C CYS A 84 -8.29 -14.96 -17.00
N SER A 85 -9.12 -15.83 -16.39
CA SER A 85 -8.66 -17.04 -15.69
C SER A 85 -7.81 -17.98 -16.53
N PHE A 86 -7.87 -17.84 -17.87
CA PHE A 86 -7.04 -18.58 -18.81
C PHE A 86 -5.60 -18.03 -18.84
N CYS A 87 -5.44 -16.72 -19.04
CA CYS A 87 -4.13 -16.05 -19.01
C CYS A 87 -3.47 -16.15 -17.64
N PHE A 88 -4.27 -16.16 -16.56
CA PHE A 88 -3.77 -16.29 -15.19
C PHE A 88 -3.18 -17.68 -14.88
N LYS A 89 -3.55 -18.72 -15.62
CA LYS A 89 -3.10 -20.11 -15.40
C LYS A 89 -1.80 -20.47 -16.12
N GLY A 90 -1.14 -19.50 -16.78
CA GLY A 90 0.14 -19.72 -17.45
C GLY A 90 0.05 -20.62 -18.69
N HIS A 91 -1.13 -20.69 -19.32
CA HIS A 91 -1.28 -21.36 -20.61
C HIS A 91 -0.51 -20.61 -21.70
N GLU A 92 -0.04 -21.35 -22.70
CA GLU A 92 0.66 -20.75 -23.83
C GLU A 92 -0.29 -19.82 -24.59
N PHE A 93 0.20 -18.65 -25.03
CA PHE A 93 -0.63 -17.58 -25.59
C PHE A 93 -1.58 -18.08 -26.69
N TRP A 94 -1.11 -18.93 -27.61
CA TRP A 94 -1.90 -19.51 -28.72
C TRP A 94 -3.04 -20.44 -28.29
N GLN A 95 -3.14 -20.79 -27.02
CA GLN A 95 -4.26 -21.56 -26.48
C GLN A 95 -5.40 -20.66 -25.97
N CYS A 96 -5.23 -19.33 -25.98
CA CYS A 96 -6.22 -18.41 -25.45
C CYS A 96 -7.52 -18.44 -26.28
N PRO A 97 -8.68 -18.80 -25.68
CA PRO A 97 -9.95 -18.89 -26.40
C PRO A 97 -10.47 -17.52 -26.89
N HIS A 98 -9.84 -16.41 -26.50
CA HIS A 98 -10.15 -15.06 -26.96
C HIS A 98 -9.31 -14.60 -28.16
N LEU A 99 -8.40 -15.43 -28.70
CA LEU A 99 -7.54 -15.07 -29.83
C LEU A 99 -8.20 -15.12 -31.21
N GLU A 100 -9.36 -15.77 -31.37
CA GLU A 100 -9.97 -16.05 -32.69
C GLU A 100 -11.02 -15.03 -33.16
N HIS A 101 -10.96 -13.78 -32.72
CA HIS A 101 -11.85 -12.70 -33.19
C HIS A 101 -11.09 -11.46 -33.68
#